data_AF-A0A2E3XVG2-F1
#
_entry.id   AF-A0A2E3XVG2-F1
#
_cell.length_a   1.000
_cell.length_b   1.000
_cell.length_c   1.000
_cell.angle_alpha   90.00
_cell.angle_beta   90.00
_cell.angle_gamma   90.00
#
_symmetry.space_group_name_H-M   'P 1'
#
loop_
_entity.id
_entity.type
_entity.pdbx_description
1 polymer ?
#
loop_
_entity_poly.entity_id
_entity_poly.type
_entity_poly.pdbx_seq_one_letter_code
_entity_poly.pdbx_strand_id
1 'polypeptide(L)'
;MFKTTISFLFVILSISLMASEEYPQTCITHGECQKSLGTVTSPMCLIVNTGTNASGEVTCTVRCISAVAGSYCDKPDDYQYGFCMRETFDMPNFDPSNPDCSRAVEL
;
A
#
# COMPACT_ATOMS: atom_id res chain seq x y z
N MET A 1 -4.41 55.29 35.95
CA MET A 1 -5.08 54.44 34.93
C MET A 1 -4.12 54.33 33.74
N PHE A 2 -3.21 53.36 33.75
CA PHE A 2 -2.27 53.12 32.65
C PHE A 2 -2.45 51.67 32.19
N LYS A 3 -2.85 51.52 30.93
CA LYS A 3 -3.04 50.25 30.22
C LYS A 3 -1.67 49.65 29.92
N THR A 4 -1.35 48.50 30.49
CA THR A 4 -0.18 47.71 30.12
C THR A 4 -0.55 46.85 28.93
N THR A 5 -0.14 47.30 27.75
CA THR A 5 -0.38 46.62 26.48
C THR A 5 0.57 45.43 26.34
N ILE A 6 -0.03 44.32 25.92
CA ILE A 6 0.49 43.00 25.59
C ILE A 6 1.79 43.05 24.77
N SER A 7 2.83 42.35 25.23
CA SER A 7 3.86 41.75 24.37
C SER A 7 4.02 40.29 24.78
N PHE A 8 3.01 39.48 24.45
CA PHE A 8 3.18 38.03 24.33
C PHE A 8 4.06 37.82 23.10
N LEU A 9 5.37 37.78 23.32
CA LEU A 9 6.36 37.31 22.36
C LEU A 9 6.11 35.81 22.18
N PHE A 10 5.10 35.46 21.39
CA PHE A 10 4.90 34.10 20.91
C PHE A 10 6.05 33.83 19.95
N VAL A 11 7.13 33.28 20.50
CA VAL A 11 8.17 32.60 19.74
C VAL A 11 7.46 31.45 19.04
N ILE A 12 7.08 31.67 17.79
CA ILE A 12 6.67 30.62 16.86
C ILE A 12 7.95 29.81 16.64
N LEU A 13 8.17 28.84 17.52
CA LEU A 13 9.19 27.83 17.37
C LEU A 13 8.73 27.00 16.18
N SER A 14 9.30 27.32 15.01
CA SER A 14 9.16 26.57 13.77
C SER A 14 9.60 25.14 14.04
N ILE A 15 8.65 24.26 14.36
CA ILE A 15 8.87 22.81 14.37
C ILE A 15 9.04 22.43 12.91
N SER A 16 10.29 22.46 12.45
CA SER A 16 10.70 21.81 11.23
C SER A 16 10.39 20.32 11.42
N LEU A 17 9.24 19.86 10.92
CA LEU A 17 9.00 18.45 10.67
C LEU A 17 10.13 18.00 9.75
N MET A 18 11.17 17.40 10.33
CA MET A 18 12.12 16.61 9.57
C MET A 18 11.34 15.38 9.13
N ALA A 19 10.69 15.47 7.97
CA ALA A 19 10.25 14.30 7.26
C ALA A 19 11.51 13.49 6.98
N SER A 20 11.72 12.41 7.72
CA SER A 20 12.75 11.45 7.37
C SER A 20 12.32 10.82 6.05
N GLU A 21 12.86 11.31 4.94
CA GLU A 21 12.83 10.58 3.69
C GLU A 21 13.51 9.23 3.99
N GLU A 22 12.74 8.15 4.00
CA GLU A 22 13.29 6.80 4.02
C GLU A 22 14.10 6.67 2.72
N TYR A 23 15.41 6.84 2.80
CA TYR A 23 16.28 6.62 1.66
C TYR A 23 16.07 5.18 1.17
N PRO A 24 15.84 4.98 -0.14
CA PRO A 24 15.61 3.64 -0.68
C PRO A 24 16.86 2.79 -0.40
N GLN A 25 16.67 1.65 0.28
CA GLN A 25 17.76 0.75 0.61
C GLN A 25 18.27 0.08 -0.65
N THR A 26 19.58 0.10 -0.88
CA THR A 26 20.22 -0.56 -2.02
C THR A 26 20.31 -2.06 -1.80
N CYS A 27 20.34 -2.81 -2.90
CA CYS A 27 20.39 -4.28 -2.87
C CYS A 27 21.09 -4.86 -4.09
N ILE A 28 21.51 -6.11 -3.98
CA ILE A 28 22.01 -6.95 -5.06
C ILE A 28 21.04 -8.11 -5.29
N THR A 29 20.37 -8.58 -4.23
CA THR A 29 19.44 -9.73 -4.29
C THR A 29 18.11 -9.42 -3.59
N HIS A 30 17.03 -10.12 -3.99
CA HIS A 30 15.72 -9.99 -3.33
C HIS A 30 15.77 -10.33 -1.83
N GLY A 31 16.61 -11.31 -1.43
CA GLY A 31 16.73 -11.75 -0.04
C GLY A 31 17.28 -10.67 0.90
N GLU A 32 18.12 -9.76 0.40
CA GLU A 32 18.60 -8.62 1.19
C GLU A 32 17.43 -7.69 1.55
N CYS A 33 16.54 -7.41 0.59
CA CYS A 33 15.36 -6.59 0.82
C CYS A 33 14.38 -7.22 1.80
N GLN A 34 14.15 -8.53 1.68
CA GLN A 34 13.29 -9.27 2.61
C GLN A 34 13.80 -9.21 4.05
N LYS A 35 15.12 -9.19 4.24
CA LYS A 35 15.75 -9.05 5.56
C LYS A 35 15.71 -7.61 6.08
N SER A 36 15.86 -6.63 5.20
CA SER A 36 16.08 -5.23 5.58
C SER A 36 14.78 -4.44 5.72
N LEU A 37 13.84 -4.60 4.79
CA LEU A 37 12.50 -3.99 4.84
C LEU A 37 11.48 -4.88 5.55
N GLY A 38 11.78 -6.17 5.69
CA GLY A 38 10.85 -7.13 6.26
C GLY A 38 9.65 -7.39 5.38
N THR A 39 8.60 -7.91 6.01
CA THR A 39 7.28 -8.09 5.42
C THR A 39 6.39 -6.90 5.73
N VAL A 40 5.60 -6.46 4.75
CA VAL A 40 4.62 -5.38 4.93
C VAL A 40 3.21 -5.92 4.73
N THR A 41 2.27 -5.40 5.51
CA THR A 41 0.85 -5.72 5.28
C THR A 41 0.35 -4.85 4.13
N SER A 42 -0.16 -5.48 3.08
CA SER A 42 -0.68 -4.84 1.87
C SER A 42 -2.08 -5.39 1.58
N PRO A 43 -3.02 -4.55 1.07
CA PRO A 43 -4.34 -5.03 0.71
C PRO A 43 -4.24 -5.98 -0.50
N MET A 44 -4.77 -7.19 -0.35
CA MET A 44 -4.98 -8.14 -1.44
C MET A 44 -6.47 -8.20 -1.75
N CYS A 45 -6.85 -7.80 -2.96
CA CYS A 45 -8.24 -7.79 -3.39
C CYS A 45 -8.54 -8.97 -4.31
N LEU A 46 -9.68 -9.61 -4.11
CA LEU A 46 -10.14 -10.79 -4.84
C LEU A 46 -11.58 -10.58 -5.27
N ILE A 47 -11.93 -11.11 -6.44
CA ILE A 47 -13.35 -11.27 -6.83
C ILE A 47 -13.84 -12.51 -6.10
N VAL A 48 -14.94 -12.39 -5.38
CA VAL A 48 -15.49 -13.45 -4.53
C VAL A 48 -16.93 -13.73 -4.86
N ASN A 49 -17.32 -15.00 -4.81
CA ASN A 49 -18.70 -15.40 -5.00
C ASN A 49 -19.57 -14.91 -3.83
N THR A 50 -20.71 -14.31 -4.16
CA THR A 50 -21.70 -13.84 -3.17
C THR A 50 -23.00 -14.64 -3.21
N GLY A 51 -23.11 -15.58 -4.14
CA GLY A 51 -24.21 -16.53 -4.23
C GLY A 51 -24.81 -16.57 -5.63
N THR A 52 -26.14 -16.58 -5.69
CA THR A 52 -26.90 -16.68 -6.94
C THR A 52 -28.10 -15.74 -6.86
N ASN A 53 -28.40 -15.02 -7.93
CA ASN A 53 -29.58 -14.17 -7.99
C ASN A 53 -30.87 -14.99 -8.20
N ALA A 54 -32.03 -14.33 -8.18
CA ALA A 54 -33.33 -14.98 -8.36
C ALA A 54 -33.51 -15.66 -9.73
N SER A 55 -32.69 -15.30 -10.72
CA SER A 55 -32.66 -15.89 -12.07
C SER A 55 -31.74 -17.10 -12.17
N GLY A 56 -31.01 -17.46 -11.10
CA GLY A 56 -30.07 -18.58 -11.12
C GLY A 56 -28.65 -18.20 -11.60
N GLU A 57 -28.34 -16.91 -11.77
CA GLU A 57 -27.01 -16.47 -12.20
C GLU A 57 -26.11 -16.23 -10.99
N VAL A 58 -24.85 -16.68 -11.08
CA VAL A 58 -23.84 -16.48 -10.04
C VAL A 58 -23.57 -14.99 -9.87
N THR A 59 -23.54 -14.53 -8.62
CA THR A 59 -23.19 -13.16 -8.25
C THR A 59 -21.83 -13.13 -7.57
N CYS A 60 -21.08 -12.05 -7.79
CA CYS A 60 -19.78 -11.84 -7.18
C CYS A 60 -19.51 -10.37 -6.84
N THR A 61 -18.52 -10.12 -5.99
CA THR A 61 -18.08 -8.77 -5.60
C THR A 61 -16.57 -8.75 -5.33
N VAL A 62 -15.96 -7.57 -5.22
CA VAL A 62 -14.56 -7.45 -4.78
C VAL A 62 -14.50 -7.39 -3.26
N ARG A 63 -13.66 -8.23 -2.66
CA ARG A 63 -13.28 -8.14 -1.25
C ARG A 63 -11.77 -8.01 -1.12
N CYS A 64 -11.35 -7.14 -0.22
CA CYS A 64 -9.94 -6.92 0.08
C CYS A 64 -9.63 -7.41 1.50
N ILE A 65 -8.54 -8.16 1.64
CA ILE A 65 -8.02 -8.62 2.92
C ILE A 65 -6.61 -8.08 3.12
N SER A 66 -6.21 -7.93 4.38
CA SER A 66 -4.83 -7.62 4.72
C SER A 66 -3.97 -8.88 4.54
N ALA A 67 -3.08 -8.87 3.57
CA ALA A 67 -2.15 -9.95 3.31
C ALA A 67 -0.71 -9.48 3.51
N VAL A 68 0.17 -10.42 3.82
CA VAL A 68 1.59 -10.14 3.96
C VAL A 68 2.24 -10.14 2.57
N ALA A 69 2.76 -8.98 2.15
CA ALA A 69 3.57 -8.83 0.96
C ALA A 69 5.06 -8.80 1.33
N GLY A 70 5.88 -9.37 0.45
CA GLY A 70 7.33 -9.35 0.59
C GLY A 70 7.95 -8.06 0.07
N SER A 71 9.23 -8.15 -0.20
CA SER A 71 9.99 -7.10 -0.87
C SER A 71 10.99 -7.75 -1.84
N TYR A 72 11.38 -6.99 -2.85
CA TYR A 72 12.21 -7.47 -3.94
C TYR A 72 13.23 -6.39 -4.30
N CYS A 73 14.40 -6.81 -4.80
CA CYS A 73 15.37 -5.91 -5.39
C CYS A 73 14.97 -5.57 -6.82
N ASP A 74 14.63 -4.31 -7.08
CA ASP A 74 14.43 -3.78 -8.42
C ASP A 74 15.76 -3.32 -9.00
N LYS A 75 16.28 -4.09 -9.97
CA LYS A 75 17.62 -3.92 -10.54
C LYS A 75 17.48 -3.58 -12.02
N PRO A 76 17.80 -2.33 -12.42
CA PRO A 76 17.87 -1.98 -13.84
C PRO A 76 18.99 -2.77 -14.53
N ASP A 77 18.77 -3.20 -15.77
CA ASP A 77 19.66 -4.11 -16.51
C ASP A 77 21.11 -3.60 -16.62
N ASP A 78 21.31 -2.28 -16.64
CA ASP A 78 22.62 -1.64 -16.79
C ASP A 78 23.41 -1.49 -15.47
N TYR A 79 22.81 -1.82 -14.32
CA TYR A 79 23.41 -1.58 -13.00
C TYR A 79 23.79 -2.89 -12.32
N GLN A 80 24.82 -2.86 -11.47
CA GLN A 80 25.23 -4.02 -10.67
C GLN A 80 24.42 -4.16 -9.38
N TYR A 81 23.74 -3.10 -8.97
CA TYR A 81 22.88 -3.01 -7.79
C TYR A 81 21.52 -2.42 -8.17
N GLY A 82 20.54 -2.65 -7.32
CA GLY A 82 19.19 -2.12 -7.42
C GLY A 82 18.73 -1.45 -6.13
N PHE A 83 17.42 -1.23 -6.04
CA PHE A 83 16.77 -0.68 -4.86
C PHE A 83 15.69 -1.63 -4.35
N CYS A 84 15.56 -1.70 -3.03
CA CYS A 84 14.54 -2.52 -2.41
C CYS A 84 13.16 -1.89 -2.58
N MET A 85 12.29 -2.63 -3.24
CA MET A 85 10.90 -2.28 -3.50
C MET A 85 9.99 -3.21 -2.69
N ARG A 86 8.87 -2.70 -2.20
CA ARG A 86 7.84 -3.52 -1.55
C ARG A 86 6.99 -4.17 -2.64
N GLU A 87 6.68 -5.44 -2.47
CA GLU A 87 5.72 -6.11 -3.32
C GLU A 87 4.32 -5.56 -3.03
N THR A 88 3.49 -5.46 -4.07
CA THR A 88 2.09 -5.09 -3.96
C THR A 88 1.24 -6.12 -4.66
N PHE A 89 0.03 -6.35 -4.16
CA PHE A 89 -0.93 -7.21 -4.84
C PHE A 89 -1.64 -6.42 -5.92
N ASP A 90 -1.77 -7.02 -7.10
CA ASP A 90 -2.54 -6.41 -8.19
C ASP A 90 -4.02 -6.36 -7.82
N MET A 91 -4.65 -5.22 -8.12
CA MET A 91 -6.08 -5.05 -7.94
C MET A 91 -6.81 -5.71 -9.12
N PRO A 92 -7.79 -6.60 -8.88
CA PRO A 92 -8.54 -7.22 -9.96
C PRO A 92 -9.34 -6.14 -10.70
N ASN A 93 -9.37 -6.23 -12.03
CA ASN A 93 -10.29 -5.44 -12.83
C ASN A 93 -11.71 -5.96 -12.59
N PHE A 94 -12.60 -5.11 -12.07
CA PHE A 94 -13.98 -5.47 -11.75
C PHE A 94 -14.91 -4.33 -12.10
N ASP A 95 -15.90 -4.61 -12.95
CA ASP A 95 -16.99 -3.70 -13.28
C ASP A 95 -18.23 -4.10 -12.48
N PRO A 96 -18.67 -3.31 -11.48
CA PRO A 96 -19.85 -3.63 -10.69
C PRO A 96 -21.15 -3.57 -11.50
N SER A 97 -21.16 -2.91 -12.67
CA SER A 97 -22.33 -2.81 -13.54
C SER A 97 -22.48 -4.01 -14.47
N ASN A 98 -21.39 -4.72 -14.75
CA ASN A 98 -21.36 -5.96 -15.52
C ASN A 98 -20.30 -6.92 -14.95
N PRO A 99 -20.57 -7.57 -13.80
CA PRO A 99 -19.57 -8.34 -13.08
C PRO A 99 -19.20 -9.64 -13.81
N ASP A 100 -17.93 -9.79 -14.16
CA ASP A 100 -17.38 -11.07 -14.62
C ASP A 100 -16.96 -11.94 -13.42
N CYS A 101 -17.78 -12.94 -13.12
CA CYS A 101 -17.54 -13.87 -12.01
C CYS A 101 -16.71 -15.10 -12.39
N SER A 102 -16.15 -15.19 -13.62
CA SER A 102 -15.39 -16.36 -14.09
C SER A 102 -14.14 -16.66 -13.25
N ARG A 103 -13.58 -15.65 -12.59
CA ARG A 103 -12.41 -15.76 -11.70
C ARG A 103 -12.74 -15.63 -10.22
N ALA A 104 -14.02 -15.68 -9.86
CA ALA A 104 -14.46 -15.51 -8.49
C ALA A 104 -14.08 -16.73 -7.63
N VAL A 105 -13.55 -16.47 -6.43
CA VAL A 105 -13.21 -17.51 -5.45
C VAL A 105 -14.26 -17.61 -4.36
N GLU A 106 -14.34 -18.76 -3.68
CA GLU A 106 -15.07 -18.90 -2.42
C GLU A 106 -14.17 -18.46 -1.26
N LEU A 107 -14.72 -17.68 -0.32
CA LEU A 107 -14.07 -17.27 0.92
C LEU A 107 -14.76 -17.89 2.14
#